data_AF-A0A5J4LFN5-F1
#
_entry.id   AF-A0A5J4LFN5-F1
#
_cell.length_a   1.000
_cell.length_b   1.000
_cell.length_c   1.000
_cell.angle_alpha   90.00
_cell.angle_beta   90.00
_cell.angle_gamma   90.00
#
_symmetry.space_group_name_H-M   'P 1'
#
loop_
_entity.id
_entity.type
_entity.pdbx_description
1 polymer ?
#
loop_
_entity_poly.entity_id
_entity_poly.type
_entity_poly.pdbx_seq_one_letter_code
_entity_poly.pdbx_strand_id
1 'polypeptide(L)'
;MTQREQAAAAFDDLHTRHAAALMRQTYLLTGRPWLARRAVEQGFRLAWQRWPQVAVDPDPAGWVRAAAYEYALKPWHRLCPGLRTARTPRQFAATGDPADRALLRALLSLPAPYRRALLLHDGVGLGLYETAAEIEASTPAAAGRLTHARERIAARLPELGLDGHPPVRQGELLRTRFTALTAAQQVTPTAAERVRSDAERSGLRTTRAGFGLAGAFVLVLLVMMIATPDHYTPSPHKPLATAPQIRVSPSGRRGTHADFEKTDTGKADVGKAGARKADARKTSRRKPPRKKHRDAGVRKLLRELREARLAPDVR
;
A
#
# COMPACT_ATOMS: atom_id res chain seq x y z
N MET A 1 -14.40 -10.20 38.03
CA MET A 1 -13.68 -10.16 36.74
C MET A 1 -13.17 -8.74 36.56
N THR A 2 -11.87 -8.54 36.43
CA THR A 2 -11.30 -7.19 36.28
C THR A 2 -11.67 -6.59 34.91
N GLN A 3 -11.70 -5.26 34.78
CA GLN A 3 -11.98 -4.59 33.49
C GLN A 3 -11.01 -5.06 32.38
N ARG A 4 -9.77 -5.40 32.75
CA ARG A 4 -8.76 -5.94 31.82
C ARG A 4 -9.10 -7.38 31.38
N GLU A 5 -9.58 -8.23 32.28
CA GLU A 5 -10.04 -9.58 31.93
C GLU A 5 -11.27 -9.55 31.01
N GLN A 6 -12.22 -8.65 31.27
CA GLN A 6 -13.39 -8.47 30.41
C GLN A 6 -12.98 -8.02 29.00
N ALA A 7 -12.05 -7.05 28.90
CA ALA A 7 -11.49 -6.62 27.64
C ALA A 7 -10.80 -7.76 26.88
N ALA A 8 -10.01 -8.59 27.58
CA ALA A 8 -9.34 -9.74 26.98
C ALA A 8 -10.35 -10.78 26.47
N ALA A 9 -11.40 -11.10 27.25
CA ALA A 9 -12.43 -12.05 26.85
C ALA A 9 -13.22 -11.56 25.63
N ALA A 10 -13.61 -10.29 25.60
CA ALA A 10 -14.32 -9.69 24.47
C ALA A 10 -13.46 -9.64 23.19
N PHE A 11 -12.15 -9.37 23.33
CA PHE A 11 -11.21 -9.45 22.23
C PHE A 11 -11.04 -10.89 21.71
N ASP A 12 -10.87 -11.86 22.61
CA ASP A 12 -10.68 -13.26 22.24
C ASP A 12 -11.94 -13.79 21.51
N ASP A 13 -13.14 -13.39 21.96
CA ASP A 13 -14.42 -13.71 21.31
C ASP A 13 -14.58 -13.07 19.91
N LEU A 14 -14.19 -11.79 19.75
CA LEU A 14 -14.14 -11.16 18.42
C LEU A 14 -13.16 -11.92 17.49
N HIS A 15 -12.00 -12.30 18.02
CA HIS A 15 -10.98 -13.00 17.25
C HIS A 15 -11.44 -14.39 16.81
N THR A 16 -11.97 -15.21 17.73
CA THR A 16 -12.44 -16.57 17.41
C THR A 16 -13.55 -16.56 16.36
N ARG A 17 -14.47 -15.61 16.44
CA ARG A 17 -15.58 -15.47 15.48
C ARG A 17 -15.14 -15.01 14.10
N HIS A 18 -14.22 -14.05 14.00
CA HIS A 18 -13.97 -13.36 12.72
C HIS A 18 -12.62 -13.65 12.06
N ALA A 19 -11.60 -14.13 12.79
CA ALA A 19 -10.24 -14.24 12.24
C ALA A 19 -10.16 -15.15 11.01
N ALA A 20 -10.84 -16.29 11.02
CA ALA A 20 -10.83 -17.21 9.88
C ALA A 20 -11.48 -16.59 8.64
N ALA A 21 -12.63 -15.91 8.79
CA ALA A 21 -13.32 -15.24 7.69
C ALA A 21 -12.49 -14.09 7.10
N LEU A 22 -11.91 -13.25 7.96
CA LEU A 22 -11.03 -12.15 7.53
C LEU A 22 -9.77 -12.66 6.82
N MET A 23 -9.25 -13.81 7.22
CA MET A 23 -8.06 -14.39 6.61
C MET A 23 -8.37 -14.98 5.23
N ARG A 24 -9.55 -15.56 5.05
CA ARG A 24 -10.06 -15.97 3.72
C ARG A 24 -10.31 -14.76 2.81
N GLN A 25 -10.98 -13.72 3.31
CA GLN A 25 -11.18 -12.47 2.59
C GLN A 25 -9.84 -11.84 2.15
N THR A 26 -8.88 -11.75 3.06
CA THR A 26 -7.57 -11.16 2.75
C THR A 26 -6.75 -12.04 1.79
N TYR A 27 -7.00 -13.35 1.79
CA TYR A 27 -6.45 -14.24 0.79
C TYR A 27 -7.02 -13.93 -0.60
N LEU A 28 -8.33 -13.67 -0.73
CA LEU A 28 -8.92 -13.22 -2.01
C LEU A 28 -8.27 -11.92 -2.52
N LEU A 29 -7.89 -11.01 -1.60
CA LEU A 29 -7.22 -9.77 -1.96
C LEU A 29 -5.76 -9.93 -2.38
N THR A 30 -5.07 -10.97 -1.94
CA THR A 30 -3.59 -11.06 -2.07
C THR A 30 -3.11 -12.26 -2.86
N GLY A 31 -3.89 -13.34 -2.89
CA GLY A 31 -3.51 -14.64 -3.43
C GLY A 31 -2.41 -15.35 -2.63
N ARG A 32 -2.10 -14.86 -1.42
CA ARG A 32 -0.89 -15.24 -0.67
C ARG A 32 -1.28 -15.60 0.77
N PRO A 33 -1.31 -16.89 1.15
CA PRO A 33 -1.83 -17.31 2.46
C PRO A 33 -1.06 -16.71 3.65
N TRP A 34 0.27 -16.65 3.54
CA TRP A 34 1.10 -16.05 4.58
C TRP A 34 0.84 -14.55 4.76
N LEU A 35 0.63 -13.81 3.67
CA LEU A 35 0.35 -12.37 3.73
C LEU A 35 -1.04 -12.12 4.30
N ALA A 36 -2.02 -12.95 3.91
CA ALA A 36 -3.37 -12.90 4.47
C ALA A 36 -3.38 -13.11 5.98
N ARG A 37 -2.68 -14.14 6.48
CA ARG A 37 -2.53 -14.36 7.93
C ARG A 37 -1.87 -13.15 8.61
N ARG A 38 -0.74 -12.67 8.08
CA ARG A 38 0.00 -11.55 8.67
C ARG A 38 -0.83 -10.25 8.70
N ALA A 39 -1.65 -10.03 7.68
CA ALA A 39 -2.55 -8.88 7.60
C ALA A 39 -3.64 -8.93 8.66
N VAL A 40 -4.25 -10.10 8.87
CA VAL A 40 -5.26 -10.30 9.92
C VAL A 40 -4.64 -10.18 11.31
N GLU A 41 -3.48 -10.80 11.54
CA GLU A 41 -2.72 -10.61 12.78
C GLU A 41 -2.42 -9.13 13.03
N GLN A 42 -1.99 -8.38 11.99
CA GLN A 42 -1.77 -6.95 12.13
C GLN A 42 -3.05 -6.18 12.48
N GLY A 43 -4.18 -6.50 11.84
CA GLY A 43 -5.47 -5.88 12.12
C GLY A 43 -5.88 -6.10 13.58
N PHE A 44 -5.82 -7.33 14.07
CA PHE A 44 -6.14 -7.65 15.47
C PHE A 44 -5.14 -7.06 16.46
N ARG A 45 -3.83 -7.01 16.14
CA ARG A 45 -2.86 -6.31 16.99
C ARG A 45 -3.18 -4.83 17.12
N LEU A 46 -3.57 -4.18 16.01
CA LEU A 46 -3.98 -2.77 16.03
C LEU A 46 -5.27 -2.59 16.82
N ALA A 47 -6.22 -3.53 16.71
CA ALA A 47 -7.47 -3.51 17.45
C ALA A 47 -7.23 -3.63 18.95
N TRP A 48 -6.33 -4.50 19.40
CA TRP A 48 -5.94 -4.60 20.80
C TRP A 48 -5.30 -3.31 21.32
N GLN A 49 -4.42 -2.68 20.53
CA GLN A 49 -3.78 -1.41 20.89
C GLN A 49 -4.79 -0.26 21.03
N ARG A 50 -5.92 -0.33 20.32
CA ARG A 50 -6.99 0.66 20.33
C ARG A 50 -8.29 0.11 20.92
N TRP A 51 -8.19 -0.87 21.81
CA TRP A 51 -9.33 -1.63 22.29
C TRP A 51 -10.47 -0.77 22.85
N PRO A 52 -10.23 0.32 23.62
CA PRO A 52 -11.31 1.18 24.10
C PRO A 52 -12.15 1.81 22.98
N GLN A 53 -11.58 2.03 21.80
CA GLN A 53 -12.27 2.57 20.63
C GLN A 53 -13.01 1.46 19.86
N VAL A 54 -12.37 0.30 19.70
CA VAL A 54 -12.95 -0.83 18.96
C VAL A 54 -14.10 -1.47 19.71
N ALA A 55 -14.01 -1.56 21.05
CA ALA A 55 -15.05 -2.19 21.87
C ALA A 55 -16.38 -1.42 21.89
N VAL A 56 -16.36 -0.12 21.56
CA VAL A 56 -17.56 0.73 21.47
C VAL A 56 -18.02 0.95 20.02
N ASP A 57 -17.29 0.42 19.04
CA ASP A 57 -17.63 0.54 17.63
C ASP A 57 -18.89 -0.30 17.31
N PRO A 58 -19.83 0.19 16.48
CA PRO A 58 -20.98 -0.60 16.04
C PRO A 58 -20.61 -1.87 15.26
N ASP A 59 -19.48 -1.87 14.54
CA ASP A 59 -18.95 -3.00 13.77
C ASP A 59 -17.44 -3.21 14.06
N PRO A 60 -17.08 -3.84 15.21
CA PRO A 60 -15.69 -4.10 15.55
C PRO A 60 -15.01 -5.04 14.55
N ALA A 61 -15.77 -5.93 13.89
CA ALA A 61 -15.24 -6.81 12.86
C ALA A 61 -14.90 -6.02 11.58
N GLY A 62 -15.72 -5.06 11.19
CA GLY A 62 -15.47 -4.10 10.12
C GLY A 62 -14.24 -3.24 10.37
N TRP A 63 -14.04 -2.77 11.61
CA TRP A 63 -12.84 -2.05 12.00
C TRP A 63 -11.57 -2.88 11.75
N VAL A 64 -11.56 -4.14 12.21
CA VAL A 64 -10.42 -5.06 12.02
C VAL A 64 -10.22 -5.38 10.54
N ARG A 65 -11.33 -5.54 9.79
CA ARG A 65 -11.32 -5.81 8.34
C ARG A 65 -10.68 -4.66 7.56
N ALA A 66 -11.07 -3.42 7.84
CA ALA A 66 -10.47 -2.24 7.23
C ALA A 66 -8.96 -2.18 7.50
N ALA A 67 -8.55 -2.39 8.76
CA ALA A 67 -7.13 -2.41 9.14
C ALA A 67 -6.34 -3.54 8.44
N ALA A 68 -6.93 -4.74 8.34
CA ALA A 68 -6.32 -5.89 7.66
C ALA A 68 -6.21 -5.66 6.15
N TYR A 69 -7.23 -5.10 5.51
CA TYR A 69 -7.24 -4.80 4.07
C TYR A 69 -6.20 -3.73 3.72
N GLU A 70 -6.11 -2.69 4.54
CA GLU A 70 -5.09 -1.65 4.38
C GLU A 70 -3.69 -2.24 4.50
N TYR A 71 -3.45 -3.13 5.48
CA TYR A 71 -2.19 -3.85 5.55
C TYR A 71 -1.94 -4.67 4.29
N ALA A 72 -2.91 -5.47 3.86
CA ALA A 72 -2.77 -6.43 2.78
C ALA A 72 -2.47 -5.80 1.40
N LEU A 73 -3.02 -4.60 1.14
CA LEU A 73 -2.95 -3.95 -0.17
C LEU A 73 -1.77 -2.99 -0.32
N LYS A 74 -0.94 -2.81 0.72
CA LYS A 74 0.23 -1.94 0.68
C LYS A 74 1.20 -2.29 -0.46
N PRO A 75 1.62 -1.30 -1.26
CA PRO A 75 2.33 -1.55 -2.52
C PRO A 75 3.72 -2.19 -2.32
N TRP A 76 4.39 -1.91 -1.21
CA TRP A 76 5.72 -2.44 -0.91
C TRP A 76 5.73 -3.96 -0.67
N HIS A 77 4.60 -4.60 -0.37
CA HIS A 77 4.53 -6.06 -0.28
C HIS A 77 4.89 -6.77 -1.59
N ARG A 78 4.82 -6.06 -2.73
CA ARG A 78 5.28 -6.54 -4.04
C ARG A 78 6.78 -6.37 -4.26
N LEU A 79 7.41 -5.46 -3.51
CA LEU A 79 8.81 -5.07 -3.64
C LEU A 79 9.73 -5.88 -2.74
N CYS A 80 9.23 -6.47 -1.66
CA CYS A 80 10.03 -7.27 -0.74
C CYS A 80 10.44 -8.62 -1.39
N PRO A 81 11.74 -8.89 -1.62
CA PRO A 81 12.20 -10.12 -2.29
C PRO A 81 11.91 -11.39 -1.48
N GLY A 82 12.01 -11.33 -0.14
CA GLY A 82 11.65 -12.42 0.76
C GLY A 82 10.17 -12.80 0.72
N LEU A 83 9.33 -11.95 0.13
CA LEU A 83 7.91 -12.22 -0.12
C LEU A 83 7.68 -12.95 -1.46
N ARG A 84 8.59 -12.87 -2.45
CA ARG A 84 8.42 -13.61 -3.73
C ARG A 84 8.67 -15.12 -3.58
N THR A 85 9.50 -15.51 -2.62
CA THR A 85 9.97 -16.90 -2.47
C THR A 85 9.10 -17.75 -1.54
N ALA A 86 8.21 -17.13 -0.75
CA ALA A 86 7.19 -17.84 0.02
C ALA A 86 6.08 -18.33 -0.94
N ARG A 87 6.42 -19.41 -1.65
CA ARG A 87 5.62 -20.25 -2.55
C ARG A 87 4.46 -19.52 -3.26
N THR A 88 4.63 -19.39 -4.58
CA THR A 88 3.55 -19.57 -5.57
C THR A 88 2.44 -20.44 -4.99
N PRO A 89 1.14 -20.19 -5.28
CA PRO A 89 0.01 -20.96 -4.74
C PRO A 89 -0.01 -22.44 -5.20
N ARG A 90 1.11 -23.17 -5.16
CA ARG A 90 1.27 -24.58 -5.53
C ARG A 90 0.35 -25.48 -4.71
N GLN A 91 0.08 -25.14 -3.45
CA GLN A 91 -0.83 -25.90 -2.60
C GLN A 91 -2.32 -25.66 -2.93
N PHE A 92 -2.71 -24.45 -3.38
CA PHE A 92 -4.09 -24.18 -3.83
C PHE A 92 -4.31 -24.60 -5.29
N ALA A 93 -3.27 -24.46 -6.13
CA ALA A 93 -3.27 -24.85 -7.53
C ALA A 93 -3.45 -26.36 -7.74
N ALA A 94 -3.17 -27.17 -6.72
CA ALA A 94 -3.24 -28.62 -6.78
C ALA A 94 -4.56 -29.23 -6.24
N THR A 95 -5.34 -28.51 -5.42
CA THR A 95 -6.47 -29.12 -4.68
C THR A 95 -7.84 -28.46 -4.91
N GLY A 96 -7.90 -27.23 -5.46
CA GLY A 96 -9.18 -26.53 -5.73
C GLY A 96 -9.78 -26.81 -7.11
N ASP A 97 -11.11 -26.71 -7.20
CA ASP A 97 -11.88 -26.73 -8.47
C ASP A 97 -11.19 -25.81 -9.51
N PRO A 98 -10.93 -26.28 -10.75
CA PRO A 98 -10.49 -25.44 -11.85
C PRO A 98 -11.24 -24.10 -11.99
N ALA A 99 -12.55 -24.09 -11.79
CA ALA A 99 -13.38 -22.88 -11.88
C ALA A 99 -13.01 -21.87 -10.78
N ASP A 100 -12.85 -22.33 -9.55
CA ASP A 100 -12.42 -21.50 -8.43
C ASP A 100 -11.02 -20.92 -8.67
N ARG A 101 -10.10 -21.73 -9.17
CA ARG A 101 -8.74 -21.26 -9.52
C ARG A 101 -8.77 -20.22 -10.65
N ALA A 102 -9.70 -20.34 -11.59
CA ALA A 102 -9.88 -19.35 -12.65
C ALA A 102 -10.46 -18.04 -12.11
N LEU A 103 -11.47 -18.10 -11.23
CA LEU A 103 -12.04 -16.93 -10.56
C LEU A 103 -11.00 -16.19 -9.70
N LEU A 104 -10.22 -16.90 -8.89
CA LEU A 104 -9.16 -16.27 -8.09
C LEU A 104 -8.12 -15.58 -8.98
N ARG A 105 -7.73 -16.19 -10.10
CA ARG A 105 -6.81 -15.55 -11.07
C ARG A 105 -7.42 -14.31 -11.71
N ALA A 106 -8.70 -14.36 -12.09
CA ALA A 106 -9.41 -13.21 -12.64
C ALA A 106 -9.48 -12.07 -11.61
N LEU A 107 -9.84 -12.36 -10.37
CA LEU A 107 -9.87 -11.40 -9.27
C LEU A 107 -8.49 -10.77 -9.03
N LEU A 108 -7.43 -11.58 -8.99
CA LEU A 108 -6.06 -11.10 -8.74
C LEU A 108 -5.48 -10.27 -9.89
N SER A 109 -6.04 -10.40 -11.10
CA SER A 109 -5.68 -9.58 -12.26
C SER A 109 -6.20 -8.14 -12.17
N LEU A 110 -7.23 -7.89 -11.34
CA LEU A 110 -7.76 -6.55 -11.11
C LEU A 110 -6.75 -5.69 -10.32
N PRO A 111 -6.68 -4.37 -10.59
CA PRO A 111 -5.96 -3.45 -9.71
C PRO A 111 -6.58 -3.45 -8.30
N ALA A 112 -5.76 -3.20 -7.28
CA ALA A 112 -6.15 -3.33 -5.87
C ALA A 112 -7.43 -2.56 -5.48
N PRO A 113 -7.68 -1.32 -5.94
CA PRO A 113 -8.91 -0.59 -5.60
C PRO A 113 -10.19 -1.27 -6.10
N TYR A 114 -10.18 -1.77 -7.34
CA TYR A 114 -11.32 -2.48 -7.93
C TYR A 114 -11.57 -3.81 -7.24
N ARG A 115 -10.49 -4.54 -6.93
CA ARG A 115 -10.57 -5.80 -6.20
C ARG A 115 -11.12 -5.61 -4.78
N ARG A 116 -10.69 -4.56 -4.06
CA ARG A 116 -11.20 -4.22 -2.73
C ARG A 116 -12.70 -3.91 -2.79
N ALA A 117 -13.12 -3.02 -3.71
CA ALA A 117 -14.52 -2.67 -3.88
C ALA A 117 -15.40 -3.89 -4.17
N LEU A 118 -14.99 -4.72 -5.15
CA LEU A 118 -15.72 -5.93 -5.52
C LEU A 118 -15.82 -6.92 -4.36
N LEU A 119 -14.72 -7.14 -3.63
CA LEU A 119 -14.75 -8.06 -2.49
C LEU A 119 -15.65 -7.56 -1.38
N LEU A 120 -15.65 -6.27 -1.08
CA LEU A 120 -16.49 -5.68 -0.04
C LEU A 120 -17.97 -5.81 -0.37
N HIS A 121 -18.35 -5.44 -1.60
CA HIS A 121 -19.75 -5.44 -2.00
C HIS A 121 -20.25 -6.85 -2.32
N ASP A 122 -19.60 -7.56 -3.25
CA ASP A 122 -20.07 -8.86 -3.74
C ASP A 122 -19.56 -10.04 -2.89
N GLY A 123 -18.47 -9.87 -2.12
CA GLY A 123 -17.89 -10.93 -1.29
C GLY A 123 -18.22 -10.85 0.19
N VAL A 124 -18.25 -9.65 0.78
CA VAL A 124 -18.62 -9.42 2.19
C VAL A 124 -20.10 -9.08 2.31
N GLY A 125 -20.70 -8.47 1.28
CA GLY A 125 -22.14 -8.21 1.21
C GLY A 125 -22.52 -6.84 1.74
N LEU A 126 -21.55 -5.93 1.82
CA LEU A 126 -21.81 -4.56 2.26
C LEU A 126 -22.68 -3.83 1.24
N GLY A 127 -23.52 -2.93 1.74
CA GLY A 127 -24.25 -1.98 0.90
C GLY A 127 -23.29 -1.11 0.08
N LEU A 128 -23.80 -0.48 -0.97
CA LEU A 128 -22.98 0.41 -1.81
C LEU A 128 -22.41 1.59 -1.02
N TYR A 129 -23.21 2.17 -0.11
CA TYR A 129 -22.81 3.27 0.76
C TYR A 129 -21.70 2.86 1.75
N GLU A 130 -21.89 1.72 2.42
CA GLU A 130 -20.91 1.17 3.37
C GLU A 130 -19.59 0.82 2.65
N THR A 131 -19.69 0.22 1.45
CA THR A 131 -18.54 -0.06 0.61
C THR A 131 -17.79 1.23 0.24
N ALA A 132 -18.52 2.29 -0.13
CA ALA A 132 -17.93 3.58 -0.47
C ALA A 132 -17.22 4.22 0.72
N ALA A 133 -17.85 4.20 1.90
CA ALA A 133 -17.27 4.69 3.14
C ALA A 133 -15.96 3.96 3.48
N GLU A 134 -15.95 2.63 3.40
CA GLU A 134 -14.77 1.86 3.79
C GLU A 134 -13.59 1.96 2.81
N ILE A 135 -13.84 2.22 1.53
CA ILE A 135 -12.78 2.47 0.55
C ILE A 135 -12.43 3.95 0.42
N GLU A 136 -12.96 4.81 1.29
CA GLU A 136 -12.78 6.26 1.31
C GLU A 136 -13.05 6.88 -0.07
N ALA A 137 -14.17 6.50 -0.69
CA ALA A 137 -14.59 7.02 -1.98
C ALA A 137 -16.05 7.49 -1.93
N SER A 138 -16.42 8.33 -2.90
CA SER A 138 -17.83 8.69 -3.10
C SER A 138 -18.63 7.49 -3.61
N THR A 139 -19.93 7.44 -3.31
CA THR A 139 -20.85 6.40 -3.77
C THR A 139 -20.82 6.19 -5.30
N PRO A 140 -20.79 7.24 -6.15
CA PRO A 140 -20.64 7.07 -7.59
C PRO A 140 -19.29 6.47 -7.99
N ALA A 141 -18.20 6.83 -7.32
CA ALA A 141 -16.89 6.26 -7.58
C ALA A 141 -16.82 4.77 -7.19
N ALA A 142 -17.46 4.38 -6.09
CA ALA A 142 -17.60 2.98 -5.69
C ALA A 142 -18.42 2.19 -6.72
N ALA A 143 -19.54 2.73 -7.18
CA ALA A 143 -20.37 2.11 -8.22
C ALA A 143 -19.59 1.91 -9.52
N GLY A 144 -18.87 2.94 -9.99
CA GLY A 144 -18.03 2.84 -11.19
C GLY A 144 -16.91 1.80 -11.05
N ARG A 145 -16.30 1.68 -9.87
CA ARG A 145 -15.32 0.62 -9.58
C ARG A 145 -15.95 -0.77 -9.66
N LEU A 146 -17.17 -0.94 -9.15
CA LEU A 146 -17.89 -2.23 -9.20
C LEU A 146 -18.26 -2.62 -10.63
N THR A 147 -18.85 -1.69 -11.40
CA THR A 147 -19.19 -1.93 -12.82
C THR A 147 -17.96 -2.37 -13.60
N HIS A 148 -16.86 -1.62 -13.52
CA HIS A 148 -15.61 -2.00 -14.20
C HIS A 148 -15.02 -3.31 -13.71
N ALA A 149 -15.08 -3.59 -12.41
CA ALA A 149 -14.58 -4.85 -11.87
C ALA A 149 -15.37 -6.04 -12.42
N ARG A 150 -16.70 -5.95 -12.45
CA ARG A 150 -17.60 -6.98 -12.97
C ARG A 150 -17.41 -7.21 -14.47
N GLU A 151 -17.33 -6.14 -15.27
CA GLU A 151 -16.99 -6.22 -16.71
C GLU A 151 -15.65 -6.93 -16.95
N ARG A 152 -14.63 -6.60 -16.15
CA ARG A 152 -13.30 -7.21 -16.27
C ARG A 152 -13.26 -8.68 -15.85
N ILE A 153 -14.12 -9.09 -14.92
CA ILE A 153 -14.28 -10.52 -14.56
C ILE A 153 -15.06 -11.23 -15.65
N ALA A 154 -16.19 -10.69 -16.11
CA ALA A 154 -17.00 -11.28 -17.17
C ALA A 154 -16.19 -11.53 -18.44
N ALA A 155 -15.41 -10.54 -18.88
CA ALA A 155 -14.52 -10.68 -20.04
C ALA A 155 -13.41 -11.74 -19.88
N ARG A 156 -13.04 -12.09 -18.64
CA ARG A 156 -12.01 -13.11 -18.36
C ARG A 156 -12.59 -14.48 -18.06
N LEU A 157 -13.84 -14.53 -17.63
CA LEU A 157 -14.52 -15.73 -17.18
C LEU A 157 -15.95 -15.77 -17.74
N PRO A 158 -16.12 -15.89 -19.09
CA PRO A 158 -17.44 -15.90 -19.71
C PRO A 158 -18.33 -17.04 -19.19
N GLU A 159 -17.72 -18.17 -18.81
CA GLU A 159 -18.39 -19.33 -18.22
C GLU A 159 -19.09 -19.04 -16.88
N LEU A 160 -18.77 -17.92 -16.22
CA LEU A 160 -19.47 -17.49 -15.01
C LEU A 160 -20.86 -16.92 -15.31
N GLY A 161 -21.13 -16.54 -16.57
CA GLY A 161 -22.42 -16.02 -16.98
C GLY A 161 -22.78 -14.72 -16.26
N LEU A 162 -21.84 -13.78 -16.14
CA LEU A 162 -22.14 -12.46 -15.56
C LEU A 162 -22.82 -11.53 -16.58
N ASP A 163 -22.53 -11.72 -17.86
CA ASP A 163 -23.04 -10.86 -18.93
C ASP A 163 -24.55 -11.03 -19.10
N GLY A 164 -25.24 -9.92 -19.36
CA GLY A 164 -26.70 -9.91 -19.57
C GLY A 164 -27.54 -9.96 -18.29
N HIS A 165 -26.95 -10.15 -17.11
CA HIS A 165 -27.66 -10.12 -15.83
C HIS A 165 -27.65 -8.73 -15.18
N PRO A 166 -28.71 -8.38 -14.42
CA PRO A 166 -28.74 -7.13 -13.67
C PRO A 166 -27.66 -7.12 -12.57
N PRO A 167 -27.18 -5.94 -12.14
CA PRO A 167 -26.10 -5.78 -11.16
C PRO A 167 -26.29 -6.57 -9.85
N VAL A 168 -27.53 -6.68 -9.37
CA VAL A 168 -27.87 -7.44 -8.16
C VAL A 168 -27.59 -8.93 -8.36
N ARG A 169 -28.02 -9.48 -9.50
CA ARG A 169 -27.86 -10.90 -9.84
C ARG A 169 -26.39 -11.25 -10.07
N GLN A 170 -25.62 -10.35 -10.69
CA GLN A 170 -24.17 -10.49 -10.81
C GLN A 170 -23.50 -10.59 -9.42
N GLY A 171 -23.93 -9.75 -8.47
CA GLY A 171 -23.44 -9.78 -7.09
C GLY A 171 -23.75 -11.10 -6.38
N GLU A 172 -24.96 -11.63 -6.51
CA GLU A 172 -25.36 -12.92 -5.94
C GLU A 172 -24.53 -14.10 -6.47
N LEU A 173 -24.29 -14.13 -7.79
CA LEU A 173 -23.46 -15.15 -8.43
C LEU A 173 -22.01 -15.08 -7.91
N LEU A 174 -21.45 -13.87 -7.86
CA LEU A 174 -20.11 -13.64 -7.34
C LEU A 174 -20.02 -14.02 -5.85
N ARG A 175 -21.03 -13.67 -5.04
CA ARG A 175 -21.06 -14.02 -3.62
C ARG A 175 -21.06 -15.53 -3.41
N THR A 176 -21.90 -16.23 -4.16
CA THR A 176 -21.98 -17.69 -4.09
C THR A 176 -20.63 -18.32 -4.42
N ARG A 177 -19.99 -17.85 -5.50
CA ARG A 177 -18.66 -18.35 -5.90
C ARG A 177 -17.55 -17.99 -4.93
N PHE A 178 -17.53 -16.77 -4.39
CA PHE A 178 -16.56 -16.40 -3.34
C PHE A 178 -16.76 -17.23 -2.08
N THR A 179 -18.01 -17.57 -1.73
CA THR A 179 -18.31 -18.43 -0.58
C THR A 179 -17.79 -19.84 -0.81
N ALA A 180 -18.05 -20.43 -2.00
CA ALA A 180 -17.50 -21.75 -2.36
C ALA A 180 -15.96 -21.77 -2.33
N LEU A 181 -15.35 -20.76 -2.95
CA LEU A 181 -13.89 -20.64 -3.06
C LEU A 181 -13.23 -20.46 -1.68
N THR A 182 -13.88 -19.76 -0.77
CA THR A 182 -13.40 -19.57 0.61
C THR A 182 -13.65 -20.80 1.47
N ALA A 183 -14.77 -21.53 1.29
CA ALA A 183 -15.04 -22.79 1.98
C ALA A 183 -13.99 -23.87 1.68
N ALA A 184 -13.48 -23.92 0.43
CA ALA A 184 -12.39 -24.81 0.04
C ALA A 184 -11.05 -24.47 0.72
N GLN A 185 -10.93 -23.28 1.31
CA GLN A 185 -9.69 -22.82 1.92
C GLN A 185 -9.58 -23.24 3.39
N GLN A 186 -8.72 -24.22 3.67
CA GLN A 186 -8.30 -24.50 5.04
C GLN A 186 -7.43 -23.35 5.57
N VAL A 187 -7.90 -22.72 6.64
CA VAL A 187 -7.30 -21.52 7.24
C VAL A 187 -7.27 -21.74 8.75
N THR A 188 -6.07 -21.76 9.31
CA THR A 188 -5.86 -21.79 10.76
C THR A 188 -5.33 -20.42 11.19
N PRO A 189 -6.19 -19.54 11.76
CA PRO A 189 -5.74 -18.27 12.31
C PRO A 189 -4.84 -18.53 13.53
N THR A 190 -3.92 -17.60 13.79
CA THR A 190 -3.08 -17.65 14.99
C THR A 190 -3.96 -17.44 16.23
N ALA A 191 -3.69 -18.17 17.32
CA ALA A 191 -4.52 -18.10 18.53
C ALA A 191 -4.61 -16.66 19.08
N ALA A 192 -5.78 -16.25 19.56
CA ALA A 192 -6.06 -14.90 20.04
C ALA A 192 -5.08 -14.46 21.14
N GLU A 193 -4.80 -15.34 22.10
CA GLU A 193 -3.84 -15.12 23.17
C GLU A 193 -2.42 -14.76 22.66
N ARG A 194 -1.98 -15.40 21.58
CA ARG A 194 -0.67 -15.11 20.97
C ARG A 194 -0.67 -13.74 20.31
N VAL A 195 -1.75 -13.40 19.60
CA VAL A 195 -1.90 -12.09 18.96
C VAL A 195 -1.93 -10.98 20.00
N ARG A 196 -2.67 -11.17 21.09
CA ARG A 196 -2.73 -10.26 22.25
C ARG A 196 -1.36 -10.08 22.90
N SER A 197 -0.70 -11.18 23.25
CA SER A 197 0.66 -11.15 23.84
C SER A 197 1.68 -10.44 22.94
N ASP A 198 1.59 -10.64 21.62
CA ASP A 198 2.48 -9.98 20.67
C ASP A 198 2.15 -8.48 20.50
N ALA A 199 0.86 -8.10 20.56
CA ALA A 199 0.43 -6.71 20.54
C ALA A 199 0.97 -5.92 21.75
N GLU A 200 0.91 -6.52 22.95
CA GLU A 200 1.43 -5.93 24.19
C GLU A 200 2.96 -5.71 24.11
N ARG A 201 3.70 -6.72 23.61
CA ARG A 201 5.17 -6.60 23.42
C ARG A 201 5.54 -5.56 22.37
N SER A 202 4.72 -5.41 21.33
CA SER A 202 4.99 -4.48 20.23
C SER A 202 4.87 -3.02 20.65
N GLY A 203 3.96 -2.68 21.58
CA GLY A 203 3.84 -1.33 22.13
C GLY A 203 5.13 -0.81 22.75
N LEU A 204 5.88 -1.69 23.43
CA LEU A 204 7.19 -1.39 24.02
C LEU A 204 8.31 -1.25 22.99
N ARG A 205 8.21 -1.94 21.84
CA ARG A 205 9.24 -1.90 20.79
C ARG A 205 9.11 -0.66 19.92
N THR A 206 7.89 -0.21 19.62
CA THR A 206 7.66 0.98 18.80
C THR A 206 8.15 2.25 19.51
N THR A 207 7.88 2.37 20.82
CA THR A 207 8.41 3.48 21.63
C THR A 207 9.93 3.43 21.70
N ARG A 208 10.51 2.27 22.02
CA ARG A 208 11.98 2.08 22.05
C ARG A 208 12.67 2.32 20.70
N ALA A 209 12.06 1.94 19.58
CA ALA A 209 12.60 2.19 18.25
C ALA A 209 12.53 3.67 17.87
N GLY A 210 11.45 4.37 18.23
CA GLY A 210 11.35 5.83 18.07
C GLY A 210 12.42 6.57 18.87
N PHE A 211 12.59 6.22 20.15
CA PHE A 211 13.63 6.80 21.00
C PHE A 211 15.04 6.42 20.53
N GLY A 212 15.25 5.18 20.07
CA GLY A 212 16.54 4.74 19.54
C GLY A 212 16.93 5.45 18.25
N LEU A 213 15.99 5.65 17.32
CA LEU A 213 16.23 6.40 16.09
C LEU A 213 16.51 7.88 16.38
N ALA A 214 15.74 8.50 17.28
CA ALA A 214 15.99 9.88 17.72
C ALA A 214 17.36 10.02 18.40
N GLY A 215 17.71 9.08 19.29
CA GLY A 215 19.03 9.04 19.94
C GLY A 215 20.17 8.86 18.94
N ALA A 216 20.02 7.98 17.94
CA ALA A 216 21.00 7.80 16.88
C ALA A 216 21.14 9.05 16.01
N PHE A 217 20.05 9.75 15.71
CA PHE A 217 20.08 11.01 14.97
C PHE A 217 20.81 12.11 15.75
N VAL A 218 20.53 12.24 17.05
CA VAL A 218 21.25 13.16 17.96
C VAL A 218 22.73 12.80 18.02
N LEU A 219 23.07 11.52 18.11
CA LEU A 219 24.46 11.07 18.10
C LEU A 219 25.17 11.39 16.78
N VAL A 220 24.52 11.20 15.63
CA VAL A 220 25.06 11.57 14.32
C VAL A 220 25.25 13.08 14.21
N LEU A 221 24.32 13.90 14.72
CA LEU A 221 24.47 15.35 14.78
C LEU A 221 25.66 15.76 15.68
N LEU A 222 25.83 15.12 16.84
CA LEU A 222 26.95 15.38 17.75
C LEU A 222 28.29 15.01 17.10
N VAL A 223 28.36 13.83 16.47
CA VAL A 223 29.57 13.38 15.75
C VAL A 223 29.85 14.30 14.57
N MET A 224 28.84 14.75 13.83
CA MET A 224 29.01 15.73 12.76
C MET A 224 29.57 17.04 13.30
N MET A 225 29.05 17.54 14.44
CA MET A 225 29.52 18.77 15.06
C MET A 225 30.99 18.65 15.54
N ILE A 226 31.37 17.49 16.09
CA ILE A 226 32.75 17.23 16.53
C ILE A 226 33.70 17.03 15.33
N ALA A 227 33.22 16.42 14.25
CA ALA A 227 34.02 16.08 13.08
C ALA A 227 34.07 17.16 12.00
N THR A 228 33.19 18.18 12.03
CA THR A 228 33.30 19.37 11.18
C THR A 228 34.40 20.27 11.73
N PRO A 229 35.56 20.40 11.07
CA PRO A 229 36.57 21.35 11.48
C PRO A 229 36.00 22.75 11.22
N ASP A 230 36.06 23.63 12.22
CA ASP A 230 35.73 25.05 12.08
C ASP A 230 36.60 25.68 10.98
N HIS A 231 36.08 25.72 9.75
CA HIS A 231 36.63 26.53 8.67
C HIS A 231 35.50 27.37 8.07
N TYR A 232 34.90 28.21 8.92
CA TYR A 232 34.34 29.47 8.43
C TYR A 232 35.47 30.48 8.34
N THR A 233 36.13 30.56 7.18
CA THR A 233 36.99 31.71 6.85
C THR A 233 36.10 32.80 6.27
N PRO A 234 35.89 33.95 6.94
CA PRO A 234 35.21 35.08 6.33
C PRO A 234 35.99 35.52 5.08
N SER A 235 35.30 35.61 3.94
CA SER A 235 35.89 36.10 2.69
C SER A 235 36.50 37.50 2.91
N PRO A 236 37.74 37.77 2.47
CA PRO A 236 38.33 39.09 2.62
C PRO A 236 37.51 40.11 1.84
N HIS A 237 37.16 41.21 2.50
CA HIS A 237 36.39 42.30 1.93
C HIS A 237 37.08 42.81 0.65
N LYS A 238 36.39 42.73 -0.49
CA LYS A 238 36.78 43.47 -1.69
C LYS A 238 36.70 44.97 -1.32
N PRO A 239 37.79 45.76 -1.46
CA PRO A 239 37.70 47.20 -1.22
C PRO A 239 36.64 47.79 -2.15
N LEU A 240 35.75 48.61 -1.58
CA LEU A 240 34.71 49.32 -2.30
C LEU A 240 35.35 50.05 -3.48
N ALA A 241 34.99 49.64 -4.71
CA ALA A 241 35.24 50.45 -5.87
C ALA A 241 34.44 51.75 -5.69
N THR A 242 35.15 52.87 -5.54
CA THR A 242 34.60 54.22 -5.53
C THR A 242 33.75 54.44 -6.77
N ALA A 243 32.44 54.39 -6.63
CA ALA A 243 31.53 54.82 -7.69
C ALA A 243 31.54 56.36 -7.75
N PRO A 244 31.59 56.97 -8.95
CA PRO A 244 31.64 58.41 -9.10
C PRO A 244 30.32 59.04 -8.64
N GLN A 245 30.46 60.07 -7.80
CA GLN A 245 29.38 60.86 -7.24
C GLN A 245 28.63 61.59 -8.36
N ILE A 246 27.44 61.13 -8.75
CA ILE A 246 26.54 61.94 -9.59
C ILE A 246 25.78 62.88 -8.66
N ARG A 247 26.05 64.17 -8.85
CA ARG A 247 25.48 65.31 -8.13
C ARG A 247 23.99 65.43 -8.48
N VAL A 248 23.11 65.22 -7.50
CA VAL A 248 21.66 65.47 -7.64
C VAL A 248 21.37 66.88 -7.12
N SER A 249 20.87 67.75 -7.99
CA SER A 249 20.33 69.08 -7.63
C SER A 249 18.91 68.95 -7.04
N PRO A 250 18.53 69.77 -6.03
CA PRO A 250 17.25 69.62 -5.35
C PRO A 250 16.18 70.59 -5.86
N SER A 251 15.01 70.06 -6.18
CA SER A 251 13.72 70.78 -6.19
C SER A 251 12.62 69.72 -6.25
N GLY A 252 11.50 69.75 -5.53
CA GLY A 252 10.97 70.66 -4.55
C GLY A 252 9.69 70.02 -3.99
N ARG A 253 9.63 69.93 -2.66
CA ARG A 253 8.49 70.05 -1.74
C ARG A 253 7.04 69.81 -2.23
N ARG A 254 6.33 69.03 -1.38
CA ARG A 254 4.89 69.14 -0.98
C ARG A 254 3.86 68.68 -2.03
N GLY A 255 2.77 67.99 -1.72
CA GLY A 255 2.19 67.48 -0.48
C GLY A 255 0.89 66.72 -0.81
N THR A 256 0.58 65.73 0.04
CA THR A 256 -0.73 65.22 0.51
C THR A 256 -2.03 65.33 -0.31
N HIS A 257 -2.83 64.26 -0.14
CA HIS A 257 -4.28 64.07 -0.33
C HIS A 257 -4.78 63.73 -1.74
N ALA A 258 -5.36 62.54 -1.91
CA ALA A 258 -6.82 62.32 -1.76
C ALA A 258 -7.21 60.88 -2.17
N ASP A 259 -8.27 60.39 -1.51
CA ASP A 259 -9.07 59.21 -1.83
C ASP A 259 -9.67 59.21 -3.25
N PHE A 260 -9.99 58.02 -3.77
CA PHE A 260 -11.20 57.64 -4.55
C PHE A 260 -10.94 56.23 -5.14
N GLU A 261 -11.63 55.17 -4.70
CA GLU A 261 -12.96 54.69 -5.12
C GLU A 261 -13.09 54.27 -6.61
N LYS A 262 -13.19 52.92 -6.78
CA LYS A 262 -14.12 52.13 -7.63
C LYS A 262 -13.86 51.92 -9.13
N THR A 263 -14.52 50.83 -9.56
CA THR A 263 -14.81 50.28 -10.90
C THR A 263 -13.67 49.45 -11.45
N ASP A 264 -13.77 48.13 -11.61
CA ASP A 264 -14.74 47.27 -12.30
C ASP A 264 -14.78 47.48 -13.83
N THR A 265 -14.97 46.36 -14.52
CA THR A 265 -15.08 46.13 -15.97
C THR A 265 -13.81 46.10 -16.81
N GLY A 266 -13.69 45.07 -17.66
CA GLY A 266 -12.63 45.03 -18.67
C GLY A 266 -12.35 43.69 -19.33
N LYS A 267 -13.40 42.97 -19.75
CA LYS A 267 -13.31 41.82 -20.67
C LYS A 267 -12.66 42.26 -21.98
N ALA A 268 -11.63 41.55 -22.45
CA ALA A 268 -11.22 41.59 -23.86
C ALA A 268 -10.62 40.24 -24.27
N ASP A 269 -11.41 39.53 -25.08
CA ASP A 269 -10.97 38.52 -26.04
C ASP A 269 -9.89 39.08 -26.99
N VAL A 270 -8.82 38.31 -27.20
CA VAL A 270 -8.14 38.10 -28.50
C VAL A 270 -7.43 36.74 -28.30
N GLY A 271 -7.66 35.68 -29.08
CA GLY A 271 -7.82 35.64 -30.52
C GLY A 271 -6.58 34.99 -31.14
N LYS A 272 -6.63 33.65 -31.25
CA LYS A 272 -6.34 32.91 -32.49
C LYS A 272 -4.95 33.04 -33.13
N ALA A 273 -4.18 31.95 -33.09
CA ALA A 273 -3.41 31.35 -34.20
C ALA A 273 -2.51 30.26 -33.61
N GLY A 274 -2.24 29.12 -34.22
CA GLY A 274 -2.46 28.66 -35.57
C GLY A 274 -1.91 27.24 -35.65
N ALA A 275 -2.53 26.45 -36.51
CA ALA A 275 -2.22 25.06 -36.77
C ALA A 275 -0.74 24.81 -37.12
N ARG A 276 -0.24 23.61 -36.79
CA ARG A 276 0.57 22.80 -37.70
C ARG A 276 0.62 21.34 -37.24
N LYS A 277 0.01 20.47 -38.05
CA LYS A 277 0.33 19.05 -38.15
C LYS A 277 1.80 18.91 -38.55
N ALA A 278 2.53 17.99 -37.95
CA ALA A 278 3.68 17.37 -38.57
C ALA A 278 3.84 15.93 -38.09
N ASP A 279 4.11 15.10 -39.09
CA ASP A 279 4.13 13.65 -39.18
C ASP A 279 4.90 12.83 -38.14
N ALA A 280 4.45 11.58 -38.11
CA ALA A 280 5.07 10.43 -37.48
C ALA A 280 6.54 10.25 -37.88
N ARG A 281 7.40 10.07 -36.87
CA ARG A 281 8.69 9.38 -37.06
C ARG A 281 8.85 8.27 -36.04
N LYS A 282 8.67 7.06 -36.58
CA LYS A 282 8.92 5.74 -35.97
C LYS A 282 10.41 5.65 -35.62
N THR A 283 10.78 5.74 -34.33
CA THR A 283 12.14 5.43 -33.89
C THR A 283 12.16 4.08 -33.18
N SER A 284 12.59 3.05 -33.90
CA SER A 284 12.93 1.74 -33.34
C SER A 284 14.13 1.89 -32.39
N ARG A 285 13.91 1.78 -31.08
CA ARG A 285 15.02 1.70 -30.11
C ARG A 285 15.47 0.25 -30.00
N ARG A 286 16.61 -0.04 -30.64
CA ARG A 286 17.39 -1.28 -30.52
C ARG A 286 17.69 -1.59 -29.05
N LYS A 287 17.49 -2.86 -28.69
CA LYS A 287 17.78 -3.48 -27.38
C LYS A 287 19.28 -3.81 -27.30
N PRO A 288 20.02 -3.47 -26.23
CA PRO A 288 21.42 -3.87 -26.10
C PRO A 288 21.55 -5.36 -25.68
N PRO A 289 22.64 -6.04 -26.08
CA PRO A 289 22.81 -7.48 -25.86
C PRO A 289 23.11 -7.84 -24.40
N ARG A 290 22.54 -8.99 -23.97
CA ARG A 290 22.76 -9.64 -22.67
C ARG A 290 24.23 -10.07 -22.52
N LYS A 291 24.95 -9.51 -21.54
CA LYS A 291 26.25 -10.04 -21.07
C LYS A 291 26.06 -11.43 -20.45
N LYS A 292 26.51 -12.47 -21.15
CA LYS A 292 26.38 -13.89 -20.77
C LYS A 292 27.67 -14.49 -20.16
N HIS A 293 28.58 -13.67 -19.63
CA HIS A 293 29.96 -14.11 -19.33
C HIS A 293 30.43 -14.00 -17.86
N ARG A 294 29.53 -13.87 -16.88
CA ARG A 294 29.92 -13.80 -15.44
C ARG A 294 29.60 -15.03 -14.59
N ASP A 295 28.95 -16.06 -15.15
CA ASP A 295 28.53 -17.25 -14.38
C ASP A 295 29.45 -18.49 -14.51
N ALA A 296 30.52 -18.41 -15.29
CA ALA A 296 31.45 -19.54 -15.45
C ALA A 296 32.45 -19.65 -14.28
N GLY A 297 32.97 -18.52 -13.80
CA GLY A 297 33.95 -18.50 -12.69
C GLY A 297 33.37 -18.93 -11.35
N VAL A 298 32.15 -18.48 -11.04
CA VAL A 298 31.47 -18.80 -9.76
C VAL A 298 31.10 -20.28 -9.67
N ARG A 299 30.75 -20.91 -10.80
CA ARG A 299 30.45 -22.35 -10.85
C ARG A 299 31.70 -23.22 -10.72
N LYS A 300 32.85 -22.78 -11.22
CA LYS A 300 34.13 -23.48 -11.02
C LYS A 300 34.55 -23.44 -9.55
N LEU A 301 34.43 -22.27 -8.91
CA LEU A 301 34.81 -22.08 -7.49
C LEU A 301 33.91 -22.88 -6.52
N LEU A 302 32.61 -23.01 -6.84
CA LEU A 302 31.68 -23.84 -6.06
C LEU A 302 31.88 -25.35 -6.26
N ARG A 303 32.53 -25.77 -7.36
CA ARG A 303 32.84 -27.19 -7.61
C ARG A 303 34.07 -27.62 -6.81
N GLU A 304 35.12 -26.80 -6.81
CA GLU A 304 36.33 -27.10 -6.02
C GLU A 304 36.10 -27.06 -4.52
N LEU A 305 35.27 -26.13 -4.01
CA LEU A 305 34.88 -26.13 -2.59
C LEU A 305 34.02 -27.34 -2.18
N ARG A 306 33.41 -28.04 -3.15
CA ARG A 306 32.61 -29.25 -2.89
C ARG A 306 33.48 -30.51 -2.91
N GLU A 307 34.51 -30.54 -3.74
CA GLU A 307 35.48 -31.64 -3.80
C GLU A 307 36.45 -31.61 -2.61
N ALA A 308 36.85 -30.43 -2.13
CA ALA A 308 37.66 -30.29 -0.91
C ALA A 308 36.93 -30.73 0.38
N ARG A 309 35.61 -30.86 0.35
CA ARG A 309 34.78 -31.23 1.52
C ARG A 309 34.44 -32.73 1.60
N LEU A 310 34.93 -33.53 0.65
CA LEU A 310 34.63 -34.97 0.52
C LEU A 310 35.88 -35.86 0.58
N ALA A 311 37.05 -35.31 0.90
CA ALA A 311 38.23 -36.13 1.21
C ALA A 311 38.11 -36.67 2.64
N PRO A 312 38.07 -38.01 2.86
CA PRO A 312 38.11 -38.59 4.19
C PRO A 312 39.52 -38.48 4.76
N ASP A 313 39.62 -38.03 6.01
CA ASP A 313 40.85 -38.11 6.81
C ASP A 313 41.28 -39.58 6.90
N VAL A 314 42.39 -39.90 6.23
CA VAL A 314 43.16 -41.12 6.47
C VAL A 314 44.38 -40.70 7.25
N ARG A 315 44.34 -40.92 8.57
CA ARG A 315 45.42 -41.46 9.38
C ARG A 315 44.93 -41.77 10.79
#